data_AF-X1T400-F1
#
_entry.id   AF-X1T400-F1
#
_cell.length_a   1.000
_cell.length_b   1.000
_cell.length_c   1.000
_cell.angle_alpha   90.00
_cell.angle_beta   90.00
_cell.angle_gamma   90.00
#
_symmetry.space_group_name_H-M   'P 1'
#
loop_
_entity.id
_entity.type
_entity.pdbx_description
1 polymer ?
#
loop_
_entity_poly.entity_id
_entity_poly.type
_entity_poly.pdbx_seq_one_letter_code
_entity_poly.pdbx_strand_id
1 'polypeptide(L)' 'MEIKELLNITKEKNASDLHLNVGIPPVLRIHGKLIKMDLQELTPEITHEMIYSILDEKQKSDFEKYGELDLSYEL' A
#
# COMPACT_ATOMS: atom_id res chain seq x y z
N MET A 1 11.38 3.05 -0.73
CA MET A 1 10.16 3.15 -1.54
C MET A 1 9.08 3.60 -0.60
N GLU A 2 8.51 4.78 -0.83
CA GLU A 2 7.52 5.34 0.08
C GLU A 2 6.11 5.10 -0.44
N ILE A 3 5.15 4.88 0.45
CA ILE A 3 3.76 4.66 0.06
C ILE A 3 3.16 5.86 -0.68
N LYS A 4 3.61 7.08 -0.35
CA LYS A 4 3.19 8.31 -1.05
C LYS A 4 3.57 8.30 -2.53
N GLU A 5 4.75 7.78 -2.87
CA GLU A 5 5.19 7.66 -4.27
C GLU A 5 4.30 6.67 -5.03
N LEU A 6 4.00 5.52 -4.44
CA LEU A 6 3.14 4.50 -5.05
C LEU A 6 1.70 5.00 -5.25
N LEU A 7 1.17 5.73 -4.28
CA LEU A 7 -0.14 6.36 -4.37
C LEU A 7 -0.19 7.44 -5.47
N ASN A 8 0.85 8.24 -5.62
CA ASN A 8 0.97 9.19 -6.73
C ASN A 8 1.01 8.47 -8.09
N ILE A 9 1.79 7.40 -8.23
CA ILE A 9 1.83 6.58 -9.45
C ILE A 9 0.45 5.98 -9.74
N THR A 10 -0.25 5.50 -8.71
CA THR A 10 -1.62 4.95 -8.83
C THR A 10 -2.56 5.98 -9.46
N LYS A 11 -2.51 7.23 -8.97
CA LYS A 11 -3.27 8.36 -9.53
C LYS A 11 -2.86 8.68 -10.96
N GLU A 12 -1.56 8.82 -11.24
CA GLU A 12 -1.04 9.13 -12.58
C GLU A 12 -1.42 8.08 -13.63
N LYS A 13 -1.48 6.81 -13.23
CA LYS A 13 -1.87 5.69 -14.09
C LYS A 13 -3.38 5.50 -14.19
N ASN A 14 -4.19 6.35 -13.55
CA ASN A 14 -5.65 6.22 -13.44
C ASN A 14 -6.08 4.82 -12.95
N ALA A 15 -5.32 4.26 -12.01
CA ALA A 15 -5.67 2.99 -11.37
C ALA A 15 -6.75 3.22 -10.30
N SER A 16 -7.68 2.27 -10.18
CA SER A 16 -8.72 2.31 -9.14
C SER A 16 -8.19 1.89 -7.78
N ASP A 17 -7.24 0.95 -7.76
CA ASP A 17 -6.72 0.34 -6.55
C ASP A 17 -5.20 0.15 -6.65
N LEU A 18 -4.53 0.30 -5.51
CA LEU A 18 -3.16 -0.11 -5.25
C LEU A 18 -3.19 -1.30 -4.27
N HIS A 19 -2.64 -2.43 -4.68
CA HIS A 19 -2.51 -3.62 -3.84
C HIS A 19 -1.04 -3.84 -3.46
N LEU A 20 -0.79 -4.01 -2.16
CA LEU A 20 0.52 -4.23 -1.58
C LEU A 20 0.52 -5.55 -0.80
N ASN A 21 1.17 -6.58 -1.34
CA ASN A 21 1.27 -7.89 -0.70
C ASN A 21 2.74 -8.32 -0.66
N VAL A 22 3.17 -8.89 0.47
CA VAL A 22 4.52 -9.46 0.64
C VAL A 22 4.79 -10.56 -0.39
N GLY A 23 6.01 -10.59 -0.93
CA GLY A 23 6.48 -11.60 -1.88
C GLY A 23 6.08 -11.35 -3.34
N ILE A 24 5.47 -10.21 -3.65
CA ILE A 24 5.19 -9.77 -5.02
C ILE A 24 5.47 -8.27 -5.18
N PRO A 25 5.69 -7.78 -6.41
CA PRO A 25 5.75 -6.34 -6.66
C PRO A 25 4.39 -5.67 -6.37
N PRO A 26 4.35 -4.35 -6.11
CA PRO A 26 3.10 -3.60 -6.06
C PRO A 26 2.23 -3.84 -7.30
N VAL A 27 0.92 -3.93 -7.09
CA VAL A 27 -0.04 -4.24 -8.16
C VAL A 27 -1.07 -3.13 -8.29
N LEU A 28 -1.25 -2.62 -9.50
CA LEU A 28 -2.29 -1.66 -9.82
C LEU A 28 -3.50 -2.37 -10.41
N ARG A 29 -4.71 -1.93 -10.06
CA ARG A 29 -5.92 -2.27 -10.81
C ARG A 29 -6.23 -1.17 -11.82
N ILE A 30 -6.07 -1.46 -13.11
CA ILE A 30 -6.35 -0.52 -14.20
C ILE A 30 -7.42 -1.12 -15.11
N HIS A 31 -8.56 -0.44 -15.23
CA HIS A 31 -9.73 -0.92 -15.99
C HIS A 31 -10.12 -2.37 -15.63
N GLY A 32 -10.13 -2.69 -14.34
CA GLY A 32 -10.48 -4.01 -13.80
C GLY A 32 -9.39 -5.07 -13.88
N LYS A 33 -8.26 -4.81 -14.56
CA LYS A 33 -7.14 -5.75 -14.68
C LYS A 33 -6.05 -5.46 -13.65
N LEU A 34 -5.51 -6.52 -13.05
CA LEU A 34 -4.37 -6.45 -12.14
C LEU A 34 -3.07 -6.44 -12.95
N ILE A 35 -2.25 -5.41 -12.74
CA ILE A 35 -0.98 -5.20 -13.43
C ILE A 35 0.12 -5.06 -12.38
N LYS A 36 1.06 -6.01 -12.37
CA LYS A 36 2.28 -5.93 -11.54
C LYS A 36 3.16 -4.80 -12.06
N MET A 37 3.62 -3.94 -11.16
CA MET A 37 4.59 -2.90 -11.48
C MET A 37 5.98 -3.52 -11.73
N ASP A 38 6.78 -2.87 -12.57
CA ASP A 38 8.18 -3.22 -12.79
C ASP A 38 9.04 -2.65 -11.65
N LEU A 39 8.83 -3.21 -10.45
CA LEU A 39 9.50 -2.85 -9.21
C LEU A 39 9.91 -4.13 -8.47
N GLN A 40 10.80 -3.99 -7.50
CA GLN A 40 11.20 -5.10 -6.64
C GLN A 40 10.00 -5.68 -5.85
N GLU A 41 10.10 -6.97 -5.53
CA GLU A 41 9.14 -7.64 -4.65
C GLU A 41 9.12 -6.98 -3.27
N LEU A 42 7.93 -6.88 -2.69
CA LEU A 42 7.74 -6.34 -1.35
C LEU A 42 8.20 -7.34 -0.30
N THR A 43 9.14 -6.94 0.56
CA THR A 43 9.52 -7.72 1.74
C THR A 43 8.57 -7.41 2.91
N PRO A 44 8.51 -8.28 3.94
CA PRO A 44 7.77 -7.98 5.16
C PRO A 44 8.17 -6.63 5.78
N GLU A 45 9.47 -6.32 5.80
CA GLU A 45 10.03 -5.11 6.40
C GLU A 45 9.57 -3.87 5.63
N ILE A 46 9.73 -3.85 4.29
CA ILE A 46 9.33 -2.72 3.45
C ILE A 46 7.81 -2.51 3.52
N THR A 47 7.03 -3.58 3.55
CA THR A 47 5.56 -3.48 3.63
C THR A 47 5.13 -2.90 4.98
N HIS A 48 5.74 -3.37 6.08
CA HIS A 48 5.49 -2.86 7.41
C HIS A 48 5.83 -1.36 7.53
N GLU A 49 7.03 -0.98 7.09
CA GLU A 49 7.48 0.42 7.10
C GLU A 49 6.53 1.34 6.31
N MET A 50 6.09 0.90 5.11
CA MET A 50 5.17 1.67 4.28
C MET A 50 3.79 1.86 4.92
N ILE A 51 3.24 0.84 5.57
CA ILE A 51 1.93 0.96 6.23
C ILE A 51 2.07 1.80 7.49
N TYR A 52 3.06 1.53 8.34
CA TYR A 52 3.24 2.25 9.61
C TYR A 52 3.61 3.73 9.44
N SER A 53 4.09 4.15 8.26
CA SER A 53 4.38 5.55 7.97
C SER A 53 3.12 6.41 7.78
N ILE A 54 1.95 5.80 7.54
CA ILE A 54 0.67 6.51 7.36
C ILE A 54 -0.31 6.33 8.53
N LEU A 55 0.04 5.50 9.52
CA LEU A 55 -0.79 5.27 10.71
C LEU A 55 -0.39 6.21 11.85
N ASP A 56 -1.39 6.74 12.57
CA ASP A 56 -1.18 7.34 13.88
C ASP A 56 -1.01 6.26 14.98
N GLU A 57 -0.62 6.67 16.19
CA GLU A 57 -0.36 5.74 17.29
C GLU A 57 -1.59 4.93 17.72
N LYS A 58 -2.79 5.51 17.63
CA LYS A 58 -4.03 4.81 17.95
C LYS A 58 -4.32 3.76 16.88
N GLN A 59 -4.19 4.13 15.62
CA GLN A 59 -4.37 3.24 14.47
C GLN A 59 -3.38 2.08 14.48
N LYS A 60 -2.09 2.31 14.79
CA LYS A 60 -1.10 1.24 14.99
C LYS A 60 -1.55 0.27 16.08
N SER A 61 -1.94 0.80 17.24
CA SER A 61 -2.40 -0.04 18.35
C SER A 61 -3.66 -0.85 17.99
N ASP A 62 -4.61 -0.25 17.27
CA ASP A 62 -5.81 -0.95 16.83
C ASP A 62 -5.44 -2.06 15.81
N PHE A 63 -4.58 -1.75 14.83
CA PHE A 63 -4.12 -2.72 13.84
C PHE A 63 -3.39 -3.91 14.49
N GLU A 64 -2.49 -3.66 15.45
CA GLU A 64 -1.78 -4.72 16.17
C GLU A 64 -2.70 -5.59 17.03
N LYS A 65 -3.74 -4.98 17.62
CA LYS A 65 -4.68 -5.69 18.49
C LYS A 65 -5.67 -6.54 17.71
N TYR A 66 -6.18 -6.04 16.59
CA TYR A 66 -7.26 -6.68 15.84
C TYR A 66 -6.77 -7.42 14.59
N GLY A 67 -5.55 -7.13 14.12
CA GLY A 67 -4.97 -7.70 12.90
C GLY A 67 -5.48 -7.04 11.60
N GLU A 68 -6.38 -6.06 11.70
CA GLU A 68 -6.98 -5.34 10.58
C GLU A 68 -7.31 -3.89 10.98
N LEU A 69 -7.37 -2.99 9.99
CA LEU A 69 -7.72 -1.59 10.18
C LEU A 69 -8.23 -1.00 8.87
N ASP A 70 -9.37 -0.31 8.93
CA ASP A 70 -9.86 0.56 7.87
C ASP A 70 -9.61 2.03 8.23
N LEU A 71 -9.11 2.82 7.26
CA LEU A 71 -8.82 4.24 7.45
C LEU A 71 -8.93 5.03 6.13
N SER A 72 -9.00 6.35 6.28
CA SER A 72 -8.88 7.29 5.16
C SER A 72 -7.58 8.07 5.28
N TYR A 73 -6.91 8.28 4.15
CA TYR A 73 -5.65 9.02 4.05
C TYR A 73 -5.73 10.00 2.87
N GLU A 74 -5.17 11.20 3.05
CA GLU A 74 -5.13 12.26 2.03
C GLU A 74 -3.70 12.50 1.55
N LEU A 75 -3.51 12.71 0.24
CA LEU A 75 -2.21 12.83 -0.44
C LEU A 75 -1.71 14.26 -0.60
#